data_AF-A0A7S3SER0-F1
#
_entry.id   AF-A0A7S3SER0-F1
#
_cell.length_a   1.000
_cell.length_b   1.000
_cell.length_c   1.000
_cell.angle_alpha   90.00
_cell.angle_beta   90.00
_cell.angle_gamma   90.00
#
_symmetry.space_group_name_H-M   'P 1'
#
loop_
_entity.id
_entity.type
_entity.pdbx_description
1 polymer ?
#
loop_
_entity_poly.entity_id
_entity_poly.type
_entity_poly.pdbx_seq_one_letter_code
_entity_poly.pdbx_strand_id
1 'polypeptide(L)'
;MAASTERAEWLSDYVVQVMRSSTWARPIHEFVSTHCAIFDVDNPEENKLEYTDVHAAFKELVDSLLAAHLIEVDVSPEEFAAVLEASTTADRSLDSLTEELVSVSDFMVFKNMMVSRSRAARPKVQPEAAAPAAEGAAEAEASEAPAEAPAEAPLASAPVTADRVRQLLQQLV
;
A
#
# COMPACT_ATOMS: atom_id res chain seq x y z
N MET A 1 22.86 27.97 -10.90
CA MET A 1 22.20 26.83 -11.58
C MET A 1 22.91 25.53 -11.24
N ALA A 2 24.20 25.34 -11.53
CA ALA A 2 24.93 24.08 -11.23
C ALA A 2 24.89 23.64 -9.75
N ALA A 3 25.14 24.56 -8.81
CA ALA A 3 25.14 24.23 -7.37
C ALA A 3 23.79 23.72 -6.83
N SER A 4 22.67 24.11 -7.45
CA SER A 4 21.33 23.61 -7.08
C SER A 4 21.06 22.22 -7.66
N THR A 5 21.70 21.88 -8.78
CA THR A 5 21.60 20.55 -9.41
C THR A 5 22.50 19.53 -8.73
N GLU A 6 23.74 19.90 -8.37
CA GLU A 6 24.60 19.05 -7.52
C GLU A 6 23.93 18.77 -6.17
N ARG A 7 23.19 19.77 -5.67
CA ARG A 7 22.33 19.66 -4.49
C ARG A 7 21.02 18.84 -4.76
N ALA A 8 20.58 18.65 -5.99
CA ALA A 8 19.49 17.72 -6.25
C ALA A 8 20.03 16.27 -6.27
N GLU A 9 21.14 16.08 -6.96
CA GLU A 9 21.79 14.78 -7.18
C GLU A 9 22.25 14.15 -5.85
N TRP A 10 22.96 14.88 -4.98
CA TRP A 10 23.40 14.33 -3.69
C TRP A 10 22.24 13.91 -2.78
N LEU A 11 21.16 14.71 -2.75
CA LEU A 11 20.02 14.45 -1.90
C LEU A 11 19.26 13.23 -2.41
N SER A 12 19.18 13.08 -3.74
CA SER A 12 18.59 11.91 -4.37
C SER A 12 19.30 10.62 -3.96
N ASP A 13 20.63 10.59 -4.09
CA ASP A 13 21.45 9.44 -3.70
C ASP A 13 21.34 9.14 -2.21
N TYR A 14 21.31 10.18 -1.38
CA TYR A 14 21.11 10.05 0.06
C TYR A 14 19.76 9.40 0.39
N VAL A 15 18.67 9.87 -0.22
CA VAL A 15 17.32 9.32 0.03
C VAL A 15 17.21 7.87 -0.47
N VAL A 16 17.79 7.55 -1.63
CA VAL A 16 17.90 6.15 -2.10
C VAL A 16 18.60 5.27 -1.05
N GLN A 17 19.70 5.77 -0.48
CA GLN A 17 20.45 5.04 0.53
C GLN A 17 19.64 4.86 1.83
N VAL A 18 18.91 5.90 2.26
CA VAL A 18 18.02 5.85 3.42
C VAL A 18 16.91 4.82 3.23
N MET A 19 16.21 4.80 2.10
CA MET A 19 15.11 3.85 1.86
C MET A 19 15.59 2.39 1.83
N ARG A 20 16.85 2.16 1.45
CA ARG A 20 17.49 0.82 1.48
C ARG A 20 18.07 0.44 2.84
N SER A 21 18.12 1.38 3.77
CA SER A 21 18.71 1.17 5.09
C SER A 21 17.77 0.40 6.01
N SER A 22 18.35 -0.25 7.02
CA SER A 22 17.58 -0.90 8.08
C SER A 22 16.88 0.11 9.00
N THR A 23 17.31 1.37 9.05
CA THR A 23 16.65 2.42 9.85
C THR A 23 15.30 2.81 9.26
N TRP A 24 15.14 2.70 7.94
CA TRP A 24 13.85 2.82 7.26
C TRP A 24 13.02 1.53 7.31
N ALA A 25 13.62 0.40 6.91
CA ALA A 25 12.87 -0.83 6.72
C ALA A 25 12.39 -1.47 8.05
N ARG A 26 13.15 -1.32 9.15
CA ARG A 26 12.83 -1.97 10.43
C ARG A 26 11.55 -1.42 11.08
N PRO A 27 11.38 -0.09 11.26
CA PRO A 27 10.15 0.45 11.83
C PRO A 27 8.90 0.13 11.00
N ILE A 28 9.03 0.16 9.66
CA ILE A 28 7.95 -0.24 8.74
C ILE A 28 7.56 -1.70 8.95
N HIS A 29 8.55 -2.62 8.97
CA HIS A 29 8.30 -4.03 9.18
C HIS A 29 7.68 -4.32 10.56
N GLU A 30 8.12 -3.62 11.60
CA GLU A 30 7.59 -3.74 12.96
C GLU A 30 6.13 -3.25 13.05
N PHE A 31 5.83 -2.11 12.43
CA PHE A 31 4.47 -1.60 12.32
C PHE A 31 3.55 -2.61 11.62
N VAL A 32 3.97 -3.07 10.44
CA VAL A 32 3.21 -4.03 9.63
C VAL A 32 2.98 -5.33 10.39
N SER A 33 3.99 -5.86 11.07
CA SER A 33 3.86 -7.10 11.86
C SER A 33 2.92 -6.96 13.06
N THR A 34 2.85 -5.77 13.65
CA THR A 34 1.99 -5.51 14.82
C THR A 34 0.53 -5.37 14.42
N HIS A 35 0.26 -4.75 13.27
CA HIS A 35 -1.10 -4.38 12.86
C HIS A 35 -1.69 -5.29 11.77
N CYS A 36 -0.92 -6.18 11.13
CA CYS A 36 -1.45 -7.00 10.03
C CYS A 36 -2.53 -8.00 10.46
N ALA A 37 -2.59 -8.38 11.74
CA ALA A 37 -3.52 -9.40 12.23
C ALA A 37 -5.01 -9.04 12.07
N ILE A 38 -5.37 -7.75 12.03
CA ILE A 38 -6.76 -7.30 11.85
C ILE A 38 -7.22 -7.41 10.39
N PHE A 39 -6.28 -7.56 9.44
CA PHE A 39 -6.59 -7.59 8.02
C PHE A 39 -7.09 -8.97 7.61
N ASP A 40 -8.28 -8.94 7.02
CA ASP A 40 -8.99 -10.13 6.57
C ASP A 40 -8.30 -10.78 5.37
N VAL A 41 -7.89 -12.04 5.55
CA VAL A 41 -7.23 -12.83 4.50
C VAL A 41 -8.24 -13.60 3.67
N ASP A 42 -9.40 -13.92 4.25
CA ASP A 42 -10.42 -14.76 3.63
C ASP A 42 -11.36 -13.89 2.77
N ASN A 43 -11.58 -12.61 3.17
CA ASN A 43 -12.31 -11.59 2.42
C ASN A 43 -11.45 -10.35 2.10
N PRO A 44 -10.45 -10.43 1.20
CA PRO A 44 -9.52 -9.33 0.94
C PRO A 44 -10.16 -8.10 0.27
N GLU A 45 -11.33 -8.23 -0.33
CA GLU A 45 -12.07 -7.12 -0.96
C GLU A 45 -12.80 -6.24 0.05
N GLU A 46 -13.05 -6.74 1.27
CA GLU A 46 -13.76 -6.00 2.31
C GLU A 46 -12.85 -4.91 2.94
N ASN A 47 -13.37 -3.69 3.05
CA ASN A 47 -12.67 -2.57 3.67
C ASN A 47 -13.36 -2.19 4.99
N LYS A 48 -12.74 -2.52 6.12
CA LYS A 48 -13.24 -2.17 7.46
C LYS A 48 -12.79 -0.75 7.83
N LEU A 49 -13.57 -0.05 8.65
CA LEU A 49 -13.26 1.32 9.11
C LEU A 49 -11.92 1.38 9.87
N GLU A 50 -11.61 0.36 10.66
CA GLU A 50 -10.33 0.29 11.38
C GLU A 50 -9.10 0.28 10.45
N TYR A 51 -9.24 -0.15 9.18
CA TYR A 51 -8.12 -0.15 8.23
C TYR A 51 -7.69 1.26 7.87
N THR A 52 -8.63 2.23 7.84
CA THR A 52 -8.29 3.62 7.52
C THR A 52 -7.51 4.27 8.65
N ASP A 53 -7.81 3.91 9.90
CA ASP A 53 -7.10 4.42 11.08
C ASP A 53 -5.66 3.88 11.11
N VAL A 54 -5.47 2.59 10.83
CA VAL A 54 -4.13 2.00 10.74
C VAL A 54 -3.36 2.57 9.54
N HIS A 55 -4.03 2.82 8.41
CA HIS A 55 -3.39 3.47 7.26
C HIS A 55 -2.95 4.90 7.59
N ALA A 56 -3.74 5.68 8.33
CA ALA A 56 -3.36 7.01 8.76
C ALA A 56 -2.12 6.98 9.66
N ALA A 57 -2.07 6.07 10.64
CA ALA A 57 -0.91 5.86 11.49
C ALA A 57 0.33 5.39 10.70
N PHE A 58 0.14 4.57 9.66
CA PHE A 58 1.22 4.13 8.78
C PHE A 58 1.83 5.30 7.99
N LYS A 59 1.01 6.20 7.47
CA LYS A 59 1.48 7.40 6.78
C LYS A 59 2.25 8.33 7.73
N GLU A 60 1.73 8.58 8.92
CA GLU A 60 2.46 9.37 9.92
C GLU A 60 3.82 8.76 10.29
N LEU A 61 3.91 7.43 10.36
CA LEU A 61 5.19 6.74 10.58
C LEU A 61 6.17 7.03 9.44
N VAL A 62 5.74 6.86 8.19
CA VAL A 62 6.57 7.07 7.00
C VAL A 62 7.02 8.54 6.91
N ASP A 63 6.10 9.48 7.12
CA ASP A 63 6.38 10.92 7.13
C ASP A 63 7.38 11.27 8.23
N SER A 64 7.21 10.71 9.44
CA SER A 64 8.12 10.93 10.56
C SER A 64 9.52 10.38 10.31
N LEU A 65 9.63 9.20 9.68
CA LEU A 65 10.92 8.61 9.31
C LEU A 65 11.64 9.46 8.26
N LEU A 66 10.90 9.90 7.24
CA LEU A 66 11.46 10.75 6.19
C LEU A 66 11.92 12.09 6.78
N ALA A 67 11.08 12.74 7.59
CA ALA A 67 11.42 13.99 8.27
C ALA A 67 12.66 13.84 9.18
N ALA A 68 12.75 12.75 9.95
CA ALA A 68 13.91 12.49 10.80
C ALA A 68 15.22 12.42 9.99
N HIS A 69 15.21 11.70 8.86
CA HIS A 69 16.38 11.60 7.99
C HIS A 69 16.73 12.91 7.28
N LEU A 70 15.73 13.70 6.86
CA LEU A 70 15.98 15.01 6.24
C LEU A 70 16.58 16.01 7.25
N ILE A 71 16.17 15.96 8.52
CA ILE A 71 16.74 16.79 9.58
C ILE A 71 18.22 16.47 9.81
N GLU A 72 18.63 15.20 9.70
CA GLU A 72 20.05 14.79 9.88
C GLU A 72 21.01 15.45 8.86
N VAL A 73 20.49 15.82 7.69
CA VAL A 73 21.27 16.45 6.60
C VAL A 73 20.97 17.94 6.43
N ASP A 74 20.27 18.57 7.39
CA ASP A 74 19.87 19.98 7.37
C ASP A 74 19.07 20.33 6.09
N VAL A 75 18.16 19.44 5.70
CA VAL A 75 17.26 19.62 4.57
C VAL A 75 15.84 19.81 5.07
N SER A 76 15.21 20.89 4.64
CA SER A 76 13.79 21.14 4.94
C SER A 76 12.88 20.31 4.03
N PRO A 77 11.66 19.96 4.48
CA PRO A 77 10.67 19.29 3.61
C PRO A 77 10.38 20.06 2.32
N GLU A 78 10.39 21.40 2.38
CA GLU A 78 10.19 22.27 1.22
C GLU A 78 11.35 22.17 0.23
N GLU A 79 12.59 22.11 0.73
CA GLU A 79 13.78 21.90 -0.11
C GLU A 79 13.76 20.51 -0.76
N PHE A 80 13.36 19.48 -0.01
CA PHE A 80 13.19 18.13 -0.56
C PHE A 80 12.12 18.08 -1.66
N ALA A 81 10.97 18.72 -1.45
CA ALA A 81 9.91 18.81 -2.46
C ALA A 81 10.40 19.52 -3.73
N ALA A 82 11.11 20.63 -3.59
CA ALA A 82 11.70 21.36 -4.71
C ALA A 82 12.72 20.50 -5.50
N VAL A 83 13.50 19.68 -4.80
CA VAL A 83 14.45 18.74 -5.43
C VAL A 83 13.73 17.61 -6.17
N LEU A 84 12.65 17.06 -5.62
CA LEU A 84 11.84 16.04 -6.30
C LEU A 84 11.21 16.60 -7.59
N GLU A 85 10.64 17.80 -7.52
CA GLU A 85 10.05 18.47 -8.69
C GLU A 85 11.08 18.79 -9.78
N ALA A 86 12.28 19.21 -9.39
CA ALA A 86 13.35 19.49 -10.35
C ALA A 86 13.88 18.20 -11.01
N SER A 87 13.98 17.12 -10.25
CA SER A 87 14.60 15.87 -10.67
C SER A 87 13.73 15.01 -11.59
N THR A 88 12.39 15.13 -11.52
CA THR A 88 11.46 14.39 -12.40
C THR A 88 11.66 14.73 -13.90
N THR A 89 12.40 15.79 -14.20
CA THR A 89 12.73 16.20 -15.57
C THR A 89 14.07 15.67 -16.08
N ALA A 90 14.95 15.16 -15.21
CA ALA A 90 16.34 14.85 -15.54
C ALA A 90 16.78 13.44 -15.14
N ASP A 91 16.29 12.88 -14.03
CA ASP A 91 16.80 11.64 -13.44
C ASP A 91 15.70 10.63 -13.10
N ARG A 92 15.72 9.48 -13.79
CA ARG A 92 14.73 8.40 -13.60
C ARG A 92 14.85 7.68 -12.25
N SER A 93 15.98 7.84 -11.56
CA SER A 93 16.24 7.19 -10.27
C SER A 93 15.27 7.71 -9.19
N LEU A 94 14.93 9.01 -9.21
CA LEU A 94 13.99 9.62 -8.28
C LEU A 94 12.53 9.39 -8.63
N ASP A 95 12.21 9.20 -9.91
CA ASP A 95 10.82 8.89 -10.31
C ASP A 95 10.35 7.60 -9.63
N SER A 96 11.16 6.54 -9.65
CA SER A 96 10.81 5.27 -8.98
C SER A 96 10.67 5.41 -7.46
N LEU A 97 11.45 6.28 -6.82
CA LEU A 97 11.32 6.53 -5.38
C LEU A 97 10.08 7.35 -5.04
N THR A 98 9.77 8.33 -5.88
CA THR A 98 8.56 9.15 -5.74
C THR A 98 7.33 8.26 -5.92
N GLU A 99 7.34 7.38 -6.91
CA GLU A 99 6.33 6.35 -7.09
C GLU A 99 6.24 5.43 -5.88
N GLU A 100 7.36 5.00 -5.29
CA GLU A 100 7.37 4.17 -4.09
C GLU A 100 6.78 4.90 -2.88
N LEU A 101 7.14 6.16 -2.62
CA LEU A 101 6.60 6.98 -1.53
C LEU A 101 5.11 7.29 -1.71
N VAL A 102 4.69 7.56 -2.94
CA VAL A 102 3.27 7.77 -3.29
C VAL A 102 2.48 6.46 -3.14
N SER A 103 3.06 5.34 -3.56
CA SER A 103 2.49 4.00 -3.44
C SER A 103 2.30 3.60 -1.98
N VAL A 104 3.21 3.99 -1.09
CA VAL A 104 3.08 3.83 0.36
C VAL A 104 1.86 4.58 0.92
N SER A 105 1.44 5.67 0.28
CA SER A 105 0.24 6.45 0.64
C SER A 105 -1.05 5.94 -0.02
N ASP A 106 -0.95 4.98 -0.95
CA ASP A 106 -2.10 4.35 -1.59
C ASP A 106 -2.70 3.28 -0.67
N PHE A 107 -3.98 3.45 -0.34
CA PHE A 107 -4.67 2.55 0.58
C PHE A 107 -4.71 1.10 0.08
N MET A 108 -4.87 0.87 -1.23
CA MET A 108 -4.95 -0.49 -1.79
C MET A 108 -3.59 -1.17 -1.77
N VAL A 109 -2.51 -0.45 -2.07
CA VAL A 109 -1.14 -0.96 -1.92
C VAL A 109 -0.87 -1.33 -0.47
N PHE A 110 -1.17 -0.41 0.46
CA PHE A 110 -1.04 -0.63 1.89
C PHE A 110 -1.85 -1.86 2.35
N LYS A 111 -3.14 -1.95 1.98
CA LYS A 111 -4.00 -3.08 2.33
C LYS A 111 -3.43 -4.40 1.82
N ASN A 112 -3.01 -4.44 0.56
CA ASN A 112 -2.44 -5.65 -0.04
C ASN A 112 -1.16 -6.09 0.69
N MET A 113 -0.31 -5.16 1.09
CA MET A 113 0.87 -5.44 1.92
C MET A 113 0.46 -6.05 3.26
N MET A 114 -0.53 -5.46 3.95
CA MET A 114 -0.99 -5.94 5.26
C MET A 114 -1.64 -7.33 5.18
N VAL A 115 -2.51 -7.57 4.20
CA VAL A 115 -3.13 -8.89 3.95
C VAL A 115 -2.07 -9.94 3.60
N SER A 116 -1.10 -9.58 2.75
CA SER A 116 -0.01 -10.48 2.38
C SER A 116 0.82 -10.90 3.60
N ARG A 117 1.16 -9.93 4.47
CA ARG A 117 1.85 -10.21 5.74
C ARG A 117 1.01 -11.07 6.68
N SER A 118 -0.27 -10.73 6.86
CA SER A 118 -1.20 -11.45 7.73
C SER A 118 -1.30 -12.92 7.34
N ARG A 119 -1.45 -13.18 6.03
CA ARG A 119 -1.46 -14.54 5.46
C ARG A 119 -0.15 -15.29 5.69
N ALA A 120 0.99 -14.62 5.60
CA ALA A 120 2.29 -15.24 5.85
C ALA A 120 2.53 -15.55 7.34
N ALA A 121 1.96 -14.73 8.24
CA ALA A 121 2.04 -14.91 9.69
C ALA A 121 1.07 -15.98 10.22
N ARG A 122 -0.06 -16.24 9.53
CA ARG A 122 -0.94 -17.37 9.86
C ARG A 122 -0.17 -18.68 9.66
N PRO A 123 -0.06 -19.53 10.69
CA PRO A 123 0.47 -20.87 10.48
C PRO A 123 -0.41 -21.56 9.44
N LYS A 124 0.20 -22.07 8.37
CA LYS A 124 -0.50 -22.93 7.40
C LYS A 124 -0.93 -24.17 8.17
N VAL A 125 -2.16 -24.18 8.66
CA VAL A 125 -2.82 -25.41 9.08
C VAL A 125 -2.95 -26.22 7.80
N GLN A 126 -1.98 -27.10 7.54
CA GLN A 126 -2.15 -28.12 6.52
C GLN A 126 -3.39 -28.91 6.94
N PRO A 127 -4.40 -29.09 6.08
CA PRO A 127 -5.38 -30.12 6.35
C PRO A 127 -4.58 -31.41 6.42
N GLU A 128 -4.48 -31.97 7.62
CA GLU A 128 -4.06 -33.36 7.80
C GLU A 128 -4.90 -34.18 6.81
N ALA A 129 -4.21 -34.87 5.92
CA ALA A 129 -4.83 -35.64 4.85
C ALA A 129 -5.81 -36.65 5.46
N ALA A 130 -7.10 -36.30 5.45
CA ALA A 130 -8.17 -37.28 5.58
C ALA A 130 -8.15 -38.12 4.29
N ALA A 131 -7.33 -39.16 4.28
CA ALA A 131 -7.41 -40.23 3.29
C ALA A 131 -8.65 -41.11 3.58
N PRO A 132 -9.26 -41.71 2.53
CA PRO A 132 -10.69 -42.00 2.48
C PRO A 132 -11.04 -43.43 2.90
N ALA A 133 -12.24 -43.64 3.47
CA ALA A 133 -12.86 -44.96 3.58
C ALA A 133 -14.40 -44.88 3.47
N ALA A 134 -14.86 -45.17 2.26
CA ALA A 134 -16.03 -45.96 1.86
C ALA A 134 -17.40 -45.75 2.56
N GLU A 135 -18.29 -45.11 1.80
CA GLU A 135 -19.51 -45.70 1.18
C GLU A 135 -20.60 -46.34 2.06
N GLY A 136 -21.82 -45.77 1.97
CA GLY A 136 -23.07 -46.36 2.45
C GLY A 136 -24.27 -45.47 2.10
N ALA A 137 -24.97 -45.84 1.02
CA ALA A 137 -26.11 -45.16 0.41
C ALA A 137 -27.35 -45.01 1.32
N ALA A 138 -28.14 -43.95 1.08
CA ALA A 138 -29.57 -44.04 0.78
C ALA A 138 -30.21 -42.65 0.51
N GLU A 139 -30.99 -42.61 -0.57
CA GLU A 139 -32.01 -41.65 -1.05
C GLU A 139 -32.99 -41.16 0.05
N ALA A 140 -33.80 -40.11 -0.04
CA ALA A 140 -34.27 -39.17 -1.07
C ALA A 140 -34.94 -37.98 -0.32
N GLU A 141 -35.10 -36.82 -0.98
CA GLU A 141 -36.42 -36.21 -1.28
C GLU A 141 -36.28 -34.73 -1.67
N ALA A 142 -37.15 -34.36 -2.61
CA ALA A 142 -37.21 -33.11 -3.33
C ALA A 142 -37.72 -31.94 -2.48
N SER A 143 -37.21 -30.73 -2.75
CA SER A 143 -38.05 -29.53 -2.75
C SER A 143 -37.46 -28.45 -3.64
N GLU A 144 -38.15 -28.23 -4.74
CA GLU A 144 -37.99 -27.15 -5.70
C GLU A 144 -38.74 -25.92 -5.18
N ALA A 145 -38.08 -24.76 -5.12
CA ALA A 145 -38.73 -23.44 -5.02
C ALA A 145 -37.73 -22.33 -5.41
N PRO A 146 -38.21 -21.20 -5.95
CA PRO A 146 -37.64 -20.60 -7.15
C PRO A 146 -36.75 -19.40 -6.91
N ALA A 147 -35.94 -19.12 -7.93
CA ALA A 147 -35.19 -17.90 -8.11
C ALA A 147 -36.12 -16.69 -8.31
N GLU A 148 -35.82 -15.58 -7.64
CA GLU A 148 -36.14 -14.24 -8.15
C GLU A 148 -35.07 -13.24 -7.67
N ALA A 149 -34.36 -12.67 -8.64
CA ALA A 149 -33.42 -11.58 -8.48
C ALA A 149 -34.17 -10.25 -8.37
N PRO A 150 -33.49 -9.20 -7.86
CA PRO A 150 -33.49 -7.97 -8.64
C PRO A 150 -32.07 -7.53 -8.99
N ALA A 151 -31.95 -7.13 -10.25
CA ALA A 151 -30.77 -6.61 -10.89
C ALA A 151 -30.35 -5.25 -10.31
N GLU A 152 -29.09 -5.14 -9.91
CA GLU A 152 -28.42 -3.84 -9.81
C GLU A 152 -27.68 -3.52 -11.13
N ALA A 153 -27.83 -2.26 -11.51
CA ALA A 153 -27.44 -1.66 -12.77
C ALA A 153 -25.93 -1.66 -13.03
N PRO A 154 -25.50 -1.54 -14.31
CA PRO A 154 -24.09 -1.61 -14.66
C PRO A 154 -23.39 -0.30 -14.28
N LEU A 155 -22.54 -0.33 -13.25
CA LEU A 155 -21.55 0.71 -13.05
C LEU A 155 -20.44 0.52 -14.09
N ALA A 156 -20.61 1.24 -15.20
CA ALA A 156 -19.62 1.39 -16.24
C ALA A 156 -18.27 1.79 -15.64
N SER A 157 -17.27 0.94 -15.85
CA SER A 157 -15.86 1.24 -15.67
C SER A 157 -15.46 2.36 -16.65
N ALA A 158 -15.51 3.61 -16.20
CA ALA A 158 -14.82 4.69 -16.88
C ALA A 158 -13.33 4.65 -16.47
N PRO A 159 -12.38 4.73 -17.41
CA PRO A 159 -10.97 4.82 -17.07
C PRO A 159 -10.71 6.14 -16.34
N VAL A 160 -10.10 6.05 -15.16
CA VAL A 160 -9.50 7.22 -14.48
C VAL A 160 -8.34 7.67 -15.36
N THR A 161 -8.69 8.56 -16.29
CA THR A 161 -7.74 9.21 -17.19
C THR A 161 -7.13 10.39 -16.42
N ALA A 162 -5.94 10.82 -16.82
CA ALA A 162 -5.06 11.85 -16.25
C ALA A 162 -5.71 13.15 -15.70
N ASP A 163 -7.00 13.38 -15.96
CA ASP A 163 -7.86 14.40 -15.37
C ASP A 163 -7.87 14.39 -13.83
N ARG A 164 -7.85 13.21 -13.20
CA ARG A 164 -7.98 13.11 -11.73
C ARG A 164 -6.73 13.55 -10.98
N VAL A 165 -5.56 13.37 -11.60
CA VAL A 165 -4.27 13.89 -11.10
C VAL A 165 -4.25 15.42 -11.23
N ARG A 166 -4.77 15.95 -12.33
CA ARG A 166 -4.84 17.40 -12.56
C ARG A 166 -5.79 18.12 -11.61
N GLN A 167 -6.87 17.45 -11.19
CA GLN A 167 -7.87 18.00 -10.30
C GLN A 167 -7.41 18.07 -8.84
N LEU A 168 -6.58 17.11 -8.39
CA LEU A 168 -6.00 17.11 -7.04
C LEU A 168 -4.96 18.23 -6.86
N LEU A 169 -4.19 18.53 -7.90
CA LEU A 169 -3.19 19.62 -7.86
C LEU A 169 -3.81 21.02 -7.82
N GLN A 170 -5.08 21.18 -8.20
CA GLN A 170 -5.76 22.48 -8.18
C GLN A 170 -6.47 22.79 -6.85
N GLN A 171 -6.61 21.81 -5.95
CA GLN A 171 -7.27 21.99 -4.65
C GLN A 171 -6.32 22.37 -3.52
N LEU A 172 -5.03 22.54 -3.82
CA LEU A 172 -3.97 22.86 -2.87
C LEU A 172 -3.46 24.32 -2.98
N VAL A 173 -4.29 25.22 -3.52
CA VAL A 173 -4.08 26.68 -3.50
C VAL A 173 -5.19 27.35 -2.71
#